data_AF-A0A0S2I1Q0-F1
#
_entry.id   AF-A0A0S2I1Q0-F1
#
_cell.length_a   1.000
_cell.length_b   1.000
_cell.length_c   1.000
_cell.angle_alpha   90.00
_cell.angle_beta   90.00
_cell.angle_gamma   90.00
#
_symmetry.space_group_name_H-M   'P 1'
#
loop_
_entity.id
_entity.type
_entity.pdbx_description
1 polymer ?
#
loop_
_entity_poly.entity_id
_entity_poly.type
_entity_poly.pdbx_seq_one_letter_code
_entity_poly.pdbx_strand_id
1 'polypeptide(L)'
;MESQKIFVSCATHSELVSENWIRKFSNTIRLLIENYMGKPVEIATSFDQNKTPFINKANIILMVVSSDYFEDKGVREELDLFYKKANDPETSVYQLNFTDKPEILENKDLNSSVYNFDLENPFGKVDLNNQDDYVSEKSFWLKLVDFSMTICPDCYTKPAIDKKILIAETGPDLQDARDSIIRELQHNGFRVISPFPDGLKNNIEAQFEEACTQADIIVHIVGGEKAQKANGHDIITLQNNIASNFCQKNKKTNRLIWIPEDLLIKDENQRLLIEKLKRDNAALQGAEIVQMPIETFKDILLHRVKKKAKSIHTDESKQHKVYFIYHQGQEKDTATLKQQFNLKDLNLIDPLMAEDKKELLFHHWQSLIICDSVILLFNKDHPDWLESKKKDIIKATGLGRNKPIANRILLVQPGDKPDTSLKKEFKIVENNKQALDALANDLISNTEL
;
A
#
# COMPACT_ATOMS: atom_id res chain seq x y z
N MET A 1 3.39 35.88 -8.22
CA MET A 1 2.45 34.72 -8.30
C MET A 1 1.50 34.85 -7.14
N GLU A 2 0.20 34.91 -7.40
CA GLU A 2 -0.79 35.13 -6.34
C GLU A 2 -0.86 33.91 -5.41
N SER A 3 -0.94 34.16 -4.10
CA SER A 3 -1.11 33.15 -3.06
C SER A 3 -2.51 32.53 -3.15
N GLN A 4 -2.62 31.21 -2.95
CA GLN A 4 -3.93 30.56 -2.82
C GLN A 4 -4.64 31.09 -1.57
N LYS A 5 -5.92 31.47 -1.69
CA LYS A 5 -6.69 32.01 -0.56
C LYS A 5 -7.84 31.09 -0.19
N ILE A 6 -7.89 30.70 1.08
CA ILE A 6 -8.88 29.77 1.62
C ILE A 6 -9.68 30.45 2.72
N PHE A 7 -11.00 30.45 2.59
CA PHE A 7 -11.89 30.92 3.64
C PHE A 7 -12.51 29.74 4.37
N VAL A 8 -12.39 29.70 5.71
CA VAL A 8 -13.00 28.68 6.56
C VAL A 8 -14.20 29.27 7.27
N SER A 9 -15.39 28.88 6.84
CA SER A 9 -16.64 29.29 7.46
C SER A 9 -17.04 28.32 8.56
N CYS A 10 -17.36 28.83 9.76
CA CYS A 10 -17.79 28.01 10.89
C CYS A 10 -18.65 28.84 11.86
N ALA A 11 -19.71 28.23 12.40
CA ALA A 11 -20.45 28.77 13.53
C ALA A 11 -20.16 27.96 14.79
N THR A 12 -19.72 28.65 15.85
CA THR A 12 -19.69 28.11 17.20
C THR A 12 -19.83 29.24 18.22
N HIS A 13 -20.52 28.96 19.33
CA HIS A 13 -20.60 29.86 20.48
C HIS A 13 -19.54 29.54 21.55
N SER A 14 -18.68 28.54 21.32
CA SER A 14 -17.60 28.15 22.23
C SER A 14 -16.28 28.80 21.83
N GLU A 15 -15.79 29.71 22.69
CA GLU A 15 -14.46 30.36 22.53
C GLU A 15 -13.32 29.33 22.49
N LEU A 16 -13.44 28.22 23.23
CA LEU A 16 -12.44 27.14 23.21
C LEU A 16 -12.37 26.44 21.85
N VAL A 17 -13.51 26.27 21.17
CA VAL A 17 -13.57 25.63 19.85
C VAL A 17 -13.02 26.57 18.78
N SER A 18 -13.35 27.86 18.85
CA SER A 18 -12.81 28.85 17.90
C SER A 18 -11.31 29.06 18.07
N GLU A 19 -10.79 29.18 19.30
CA GLU A 19 -9.37 29.43 19.53
C GLU A 19 -8.46 28.22 19.33
N ASN A 20 -8.93 27.01 19.67
CA ASN A 20 -8.09 25.81 19.63
C ASN A 20 -8.36 24.93 18.42
N TRP A 21 -9.61 24.51 18.20
CA TRP A 21 -9.92 23.53 17.16
C TRP A 21 -9.86 24.14 15.76
N ILE A 22 -10.55 25.27 15.54
CA ILE A 22 -10.59 25.92 14.22
C ILE A 22 -9.20 26.39 13.82
N ARG A 23 -8.45 26.98 14.76
CA ARG A 23 -7.06 27.37 14.53
C ARG A 23 -6.17 26.18 14.16
N LYS A 24 -6.28 25.05 14.87
CA LYS A 24 -5.52 23.83 14.56
C LYS A 24 -5.91 23.27 13.19
N PHE A 25 -7.20 23.19 12.90
CA PHE A 25 -7.74 22.77 11.60
C PHE A 25 -7.19 23.64 10.46
N SER A 26 -7.32 24.96 10.57
CA SER A 26 -6.82 25.91 9.57
C SER A 26 -5.31 25.79 9.39
N ASN A 27 -4.54 25.67 10.47
CA ASN A 27 -3.09 25.51 10.37
C ASN A 27 -2.69 24.19 9.71
N THR A 28 -3.36 23.08 10.03
CA THR A 28 -3.08 21.78 9.41
C THR A 28 -3.40 21.80 7.92
N ILE A 29 -4.57 22.31 7.52
CA ILE A 29 -4.92 22.48 6.10
C ILE A 29 -3.89 23.37 5.39
N ARG A 30 -3.50 24.49 6.01
CA ARG A 30 -2.50 25.40 5.44
C ARG A 30 -1.20 24.64 5.14
N LEU A 31 -0.64 23.95 6.15
CA LEU A 31 0.62 23.23 6.02
C LEU A 31 0.53 22.12 4.96
N LEU A 32 -0.58 21.37 4.92
CA LEU A 32 -0.78 20.32 3.92
C LEU A 32 -0.77 20.90 2.50
N ILE A 33 -1.55 21.94 2.25
CA ILE A 33 -1.65 22.57 0.93
C ILE A 33 -0.35 23.28 0.55
N GLU A 34 0.29 24.02 1.46
CA GLU A 34 1.59 24.66 1.20
C GLU A 34 2.65 23.63 0.82
N ASN A 35 2.67 22.48 1.52
CA ASN A 35 3.57 21.38 1.21
C ASN A 35 3.30 20.77 -0.16
N TYR A 36 2.04 20.68 -0.60
CA TYR A 36 1.69 20.19 -1.93
C TYR A 36 1.94 21.20 -3.05
N MET A 37 1.62 22.47 -2.82
CA MET A 37 1.70 23.53 -3.84
C MET A 37 3.11 24.12 -3.99
N GLY A 38 3.95 24.01 -2.96
CA GLY A 38 5.23 24.73 -2.88
C GLY A 38 5.06 26.25 -2.88
N LYS A 39 3.87 26.75 -2.51
CA LYS A 39 3.48 28.18 -2.52
C LYS A 39 2.79 28.53 -1.21
N PRO A 40 2.88 29.79 -0.74
CA PRO A 40 2.21 30.23 0.48
C PRO A 40 0.68 30.22 0.31
N VAL A 41 -0.01 29.83 1.37
CA VAL A 41 -1.47 29.78 1.44
C VAL A 41 -1.96 30.74 2.52
N GLU A 42 -2.83 31.67 2.14
CA GLU A 42 -3.51 32.55 3.08
C GLU A 42 -4.83 31.94 3.52
N ILE A 43 -5.07 31.89 4.83
CA ILE A 43 -6.34 31.42 5.40
C ILE A 43 -6.95 32.49 6.29
N ALA A 44 -8.24 32.76 6.09
CA ALA A 44 -9.08 33.53 7.00
C ALA A 44 -10.32 32.70 7.40
N THR A 45 -10.95 33.08 8.51
CA THR A 45 -12.04 32.36 9.16
C THR A 45 -13.23 33.28 9.44
N SER A 46 -14.38 32.69 9.81
CA SER A 46 -15.54 33.46 10.29
C SER A 46 -15.27 34.34 11.52
N PHE A 47 -14.19 34.09 12.26
CA PHE A 47 -13.82 34.82 13.47
C PHE A 47 -12.90 36.03 13.19
N ASP A 48 -12.41 36.18 11.96
CA ASP A 48 -11.54 37.29 11.57
C ASP A 48 -12.33 38.57 11.29
N GLN A 49 -11.74 39.72 11.62
CA GLN A 49 -12.32 41.02 11.32
C GLN A 49 -12.26 41.33 9.81
N ASN A 50 -13.27 42.03 9.30
CA ASN A 50 -13.35 42.45 7.89
C ASN A 50 -13.18 41.29 6.89
N LYS A 51 -14.01 40.24 7.03
CA LYS A 51 -13.97 39.02 6.21
C LYS A 51 -14.39 39.19 4.74
N THR A 52 -15.28 40.13 4.41
CA THR A 52 -15.86 40.28 3.06
C THR A 52 -14.83 40.44 1.92
N PRO A 53 -13.80 41.32 2.03
CA PRO A 53 -12.79 41.44 0.99
C PRO A 53 -11.94 40.18 0.79
N PHE A 54 -11.75 39.39 1.86
CA PHE A 54 -11.04 38.12 1.78
C PHE A 54 -11.89 37.06 1.09
N ILE A 55 -13.15 36.91 1.49
CA ILE A 55 -14.11 35.97 0.85
C ILE A 55 -14.20 36.22 -0.66
N ASN A 56 -14.25 37.49 -1.07
CA ASN A 56 -14.30 37.87 -2.49
C ASN A 56 -13.02 37.48 -3.27
N LYS A 57 -11.88 37.29 -2.60
CA LYS A 57 -10.63 36.85 -3.23
C LYS A 57 -10.31 35.37 -2.95
N ALA A 58 -11.12 34.68 -2.16
CA ALA A 58 -10.93 33.27 -1.85
C ALA A 58 -11.17 32.43 -3.10
N ASN A 59 -10.27 31.48 -3.33
CA ASN A 59 -10.34 30.46 -4.37
C ASN A 59 -11.00 29.18 -3.83
N ILE A 60 -10.89 28.94 -2.53
CA ILE A 60 -11.49 27.78 -1.86
C ILE A 60 -12.28 28.28 -0.65
N ILE A 61 -13.53 27.81 -0.53
CA ILE A 61 -14.40 28.06 0.62
C ILE A 61 -14.70 26.73 1.29
N LEU A 62 -14.37 26.63 2.58
CA LEU A 62 -14.58 25.44 3.40
C LEU A 62 -15.67 25.75 4.43
N MET A 63 -16.82 25.10 4.29
CA MET A 63 -17.95 25.25 5.21
C MET A 63 -17.89 24.14 6.25
N VAL A 64 -17.50 24.45 7.48
CA VAL A 64 -17.49 23.53 8.62
C VAL A 64 -18.88 23.51 9.24
N VAL A 65 -19.75 22.63 8.74
CA VAL A 65 -21.18 22.61 9.05
C VAL A 65 -21.44 21.81 10.33
N SER A 66 -21.62 22.55 11.42
CA SER A 66 -22.11 22.06 12.70
C SER A 66 -23.65 22.11 12.78
N SER A 67 -24.22 21.59 13.86
CA SER A 67 -25.68 21.51 14.05
C SER A 67 -26.40 22.87 14.05
N ASP A 68 -25.69 23.95 14.37
CA ASP A 68 -26.25 25.32 14.50
C ASP A 68 -25.78 26.25 13.36
N TYR A 69 -25.05 25.71 12.38
CA TYR A 69 -24.37 26.48 11.34
C TYR A 69 -25.27 27.42 10.54
N PHE A 70 -26.45 26.94 10.12
CA PHE A 70 -27.41 27.73 9.33
C PHE A 70 -28.29 28.66 10.19
N GLU A 71 -28.25 28.50 11.51
CA GLU A 71 -28.98 29.34 12.46
C GLU A 71 -28.18 30.59 12.84
N ASP A 72 -26.84 30.53 12.73
CA ASP A 72 -25.95 31.63 13.07
C ASP A 72 -26.07 32.84 12.11
N LYS A 73 -26.18 34.04 12.69
CA LYS A 73 -26.34 35.28 11.92
C LYS A 73 -25.08 35.67 11.16
N GLY A 74 -23.90 35.44 11.74
CA GLY A 74 -22.62 35.79 11.13
C GLY A 74 -22.30 34.92 9.92
N VAL A 75 -22.72 33.65 9.95
CA VAL A 75 -22.61 32.73 8.80
C VAL A 75 -23.64 33.03 7.71
N ARG A 76 -24.86 33.47 8.05
CA ARG A 76 -25.86 33.87 7.03
C ARG A 76 -25.35 34.95 6.09
N GLU A 77 -24.65 35.95 6.63
CA GLU A 77 -24.04 37.01 5.81
C GLU A 77 -22.92 36.48 4.90
N GLU A 78 -22.21 35.43 5.32
CA GLU A 78 -21.19 34.76 4.52
C GLU A 78 -21.81 33.90 3.42
N LEU A 79 -22.90 33.18 3.71
CA LEU A 79 -23.61 32.33 2.75
C LEU A 79 -24.06 33.12 1.53
N ASP A 80 -24.58 34.34 1.70
CA ASP A 80 -24.95 35.23 0.58
C ASP A 80 -23.77 35.51 -0.38
N LEU A 81 -22.54 35.56 0.14
CA LEU A 81 -21.33 35.70 -0.66
C LEU A 81 -20.94 34.37 -1.31
N PHE A 82 -21.14 33.25 -0.62
CA PHE A 82 -20.83 31.91 -1.13
C PHE A 82 -21.73 31.54 -2.29
N TYR A 83 -23.02 31.86 -2.26
CA TYR A 83 -23.93 31.64 -3.40
C TYR A 83 -23.48 32.37 -4.66
N LYS A 84 -22.93 33.59 -4.52
CA LYS A 84 -22.37 34.34 -5.66
C LYS A 84 -21.10 33.69 -6.18
N LYS A 85 -20.24 33.23 -5.26
CA LYS A 85 -18.94 32.61 -5.54
C LYS A 85 -19.03 31.17 -6.07
N ALA A 86 -20.03 30.39 -5.67
CA ALA A 86 -20.20 29.00 -6.08
C ALA A 86 -20.51 28.83 -7.58
N ASN A 87 -20.88 29.93 -8.26
CA ASN A 87 -21.08 29.98 -9.71
C ASN A 87 -19.83 30.41 -10.48
N ASP A 88 -18.76 30.79 -9.79
CA ASP A 88 -17.47 31.16 -10.38
C ASP A 88 -16.63 29.88 -10.61
N PRO A 89 -16.22 29.57 -11.85
CA PRO A 89 -15.42 28.38 -12.15
C PRO A 89 -14.04 28.39 -11.48
N GLU A 90 -13.53 29.55 -11.03
CA GLU A 90 -12.25 29.65 -10.32
C GLU A 90 -12.40 29.46 -8.79
N THR A 91 -13.63 29.30 -8.29
CA THR A 91 -13.89 29.11 -6.86
C THR A 91 -14.50 27.73 -6.58
N SER A 92 -13.88 26.97 -5.67
CA SER A 92 -14.42 25.70 -5.18
C SER A 92 -15.02 25.84 -3.78
N VAL A 93 -16.26 25.40 -3.61
CA VAL A 93 -16.97 25.43 -2.32
C VAL A 93 -17.19 24.00 -1.82
N TYR A 94 -16.74 23.74 -0.59
CA TYR A 94 -16.78 22.43 0.04
C TYR A 94 -17.56 22.47 1.34
N GLN A 95 -18.53 21.57 1.48
CA GLN A 95 -19.30 21.40 2.70
C GLN A 95 -18.74 20.23 3.50
N LEU A 96 -18.17 20.52 4.67
CA LEU A 96 -17.62 19.55 5.62
C LEU A 96 -18.64 19.32 6.73
N ASN A 97 -19.37 18.21 6.66
CA ASN A 97 -20.49 17.96 7.57
C ASN A 97 -20.05 17.30 8.87
N PHE A 98 -20.43 17.93 9.97
CA PHE A 98 -20.13 17.55 11.35
C PHE A 98 -21.42 17.56 12.18
N THR A 99 -22.48 16.96 11.66
CA THR A 99 -23.81 16.96 12.30
C THR A 99 -24.56 15.67 12.00
N ASP A 100 -25.26 15.17 13.02
CA ASP A 100 -26.09 13.96 12.92
C ASP A 100 -27.48 14.28 12.32
N LYS A 101 -27.71 15.54 11.94
CA LYS A 101 -28.97 16.03 11.35
C LYS A 101 -28.88 16.02 9.81
N PRO A 102 -29.42 14.99 9.13
CA PRO A 102 -29.29 14.85 7.68
C PRO A 102 -30.03 15.92 6.88
N GLU A 103 -31.02 16.59 7.47
CA GLU A 103 -31.80 17.67 6.85
C GLU A 103 -30.93 18.91 6.52
N ILE A 104 -29.81 19.06 7.22
CA ILE A 104 -28.84 20.15 7.04
C ILE A 104 -27.91 19.90 5.83
N LEU A 105 -27.90 18.66 5.30
CA LEU A 105 -26.97 18.23 4.24
C LEU A 105 -27.37 18.69 2.84
N GLU A 106 -28.62 19.12 2.63
CA GLU A 106 -29.15 19.51 1.31
C GLU A 106 -29.41 21.02 1.22
N ASN A 107 -28.37 21.84 1.14
CA ASN A 107 -28.55 23.21 0.66
C ASN A 107 -28.59 23.20 -0.88
N LYS A 108 -29.74 22.81 -1.44
CA LYS A 108 -29.94 22.57 -2.89
C LYS A 108 -29.61 23.77 -3.79
N ASP A 109 -29.54 24.96 -3.22
CA ASP A 109 -29.29 26.20 -3.95
C ASP A 109 -27.78 26.56 -4.03
N LEU A 110 -26.90 25.82 -3.35
CA LEU A 110 -25.46 26.03 -3.36
C LEU A 110 -24.76 24.96 -4.20
N ASN A 111 -24.12 25.36 -5.30
CA ASN A 111 -23.26 24.47 -6.09
C ASN A 111 -21.96 24.18 -5.32
N SER A 112 -22.03 23.24 -4.38
CA SER A 112 -20.93 22.85 -3.50
C SER A 112 -20.73 21.33 -3.51
N SER A 113 -19.49 20.90 -3.30
CA SER A 113 -19.18 19.47 -3.14
C SER A 113 -19.31 19.09 -1.66
N VAL A 114 -20.14 18.10 -1.37
CA VAL A 114 -20.43 17.65 0.00
C VAL A 114 -19.44 16.55 0.40
N TYR A 115 -18.71 16.77 1.50
CA TYR A 115 -17.79 15.81 2.10
C TYR A 115 -18.28 15.44 3.50
N ASN A 116 -18.86 14.25 3.61
CA ASN A 116 -19.27 13.69 4.89
C ASN A 116 -18.08 13.05 5.56
N PHE A 117 -17.77 13.54 6.76
CA PHE A 117 -16.68 12.99 7.54
C PHE A 117 -17.09 11.73 8.31
N ASP A 118 -18.36 11.30 8.33
CA ASP A 118 -18.88 10.10 9.04
C ASP A 118 -18.17 9.87 10.39
N LEU A 119 -18.15 10.91 11.22
CA LEU A 119 -17.64 10.91 12.58
C LEU A 119 -18.81 11.32 13.48
N GLU A 120 -18.93 10.73 14.67
CA GLU A 120 -19.77 11.33 15.73
C GLU A 120 -19.39 12.81 15.84
N ASN A 121 -20.39 13.69 15.82
CA ASN A 121 -20.24 15.14 15.79
C ASN A 121 -19.03 15.62 16.64
N PRO A 122 -17.93 16.11 16.03
CA PRO A 122 -16.74 16.56 16.78
C PRO A 122 -17.00 17.85 17.58
N PHE A 123 -18.20 18.42 17.50
CA PHE A 123 -18.67 19.51 18.35
C PHE A 123 -19.68 19.00 19.41
N GLY A 124 -20.15 17.75 19.28
CA GLY A 124 -20.98 17.05 20.23
C GLY A 124 -20.15 16.51 21.39
N LYS A 125 -19.90 17.37 22.38
CA LYS A 125 -19.14 17.07 23.61
C LYS A 125 -17.76 16.46 23.37
N VAL A 126 -16.82 17.27 22.90
CA VAL A 126 -15.40 17.02 23.16
C VAL A 126 -15.15 17.32 24.64
N ASP A 127 -15.10 16.29 25.49
CA ASP A 127 -14.57 16.45 26.84
C ASP A 127 -13.05 16.46 26.75
N LEU A 128 -12.46 17.65 26.62
CA LEU A 128 -11.00 17.87 26.54
C LEU A 128 -10.23 17.32 27.75
N ASN A 129 -10.90 16.81 28.79
CA ASN A 129 -10.29 16.19 29.97
C ASN A 129 -10.25 14.66 29.93
N ASN A 130 -10.86 14.00 28.93
CA ASN A 130 -10.99 12.55 28.90
C ASN A 130 -10.11 11.91 27.81
N GLN A 131 -9.17 11.04 28.20
CA GLN A 131 -8.16 10.47 27.30
C GLN A 131 -8.69 9.42 26.31
N ASP A 132 -9.93 8.96 26.49
CA ASP A 132 -10.54 7.92 25.64
C ASP A 132 -11.05 8.44 24.27
N ASP A 133 -11.21 9.77 24.09
CA ASP A 133 -11.68 10.40 22.84
C ASP A 133 -10.59 10.56 21.75
N TYR A 134 -9.33 10.21 22.07
CA TYR A 134 -8.16 10.36 21.19
C TYR A 134 -8.24 9.55 19.88
N VAL A 135 -9.03 8.49 19.84
CA VAL A 135 -9.21 7.64 18.63
C VAL A 135 -10.00 8.37 17.55
N SER A 136 -10.96 9.23 17.93
CA SER A 136 -11.74 10.03 16.98
C SER A 136 -10.90 11.12 16.30
N GLU A 137 -9.95 11.70 17.03
CA GLU A 137 -9.08 12.77 16.53
C GLU A 137 -8.12 12.27 15.44
N LYS A 138 -7.54 11.07 15.61
CA LYS A 138 -6.60 10.50 14.62
C LYS A 138 -7.30 10.18 13.31
N SER A 139 -8.48 9.55 13.38
CA SER A 139 -9.30 9.24 12.20
C SER A 139 -9.75 10.51 11.47
N PHE A 140 -10.08 11.57 12.23
CA PHE A 140 -10.36 12.89 11.68
C PHE A 140 -9.18 13.48 10.90
N TRP A 141 -7.98 13.52 11.50
CA TRP A 141 -6.81 14.09 10.84
C TRP A 141 -6.40 13.30 9.59
N LEU A 142 -6.62 11.98 9.55
CA LEU A 142 -6.42 11.17 8.34
C LEU A 142 -7.42 11.55 7.23
N LYS A 143 -8.71 11.69 7.56
CA LYS A 143 -9.72 12.17 6.58
C LYS A 143 -9.41 13.59 6.10
N LEU A 144 -8.83 14.44 6.96
CA LEU A 144 -8.40 15.78 6.56
C LEU A 144 -7.24 15.74 5.56
N VAL A 145 -6.30 14.81 5.72
CA VAL A 145 -5.24 14.56 4.73
C VAL A 145 -5.84 14.14 3.39
N ASP A 146 -6.83 13.24 3.38
CA ASP A 146 -7.52 12.84 2.15
C ASP A 146 -8.30 13.99 1.49
N PHE A 147 -9.01 14.77 2.30
CA PHE A 147 -9.71 15.96 1.84
C PHE A 147 -8.73 16.99 1.24
N SER A 148 -7.56 17.17 1.85
CA SER A 148 -6.53 18.10 1.35
C SER A 148 -6.00 17.74 -0.04
N MET A 149 -6.03 16.46 -0.42
CA MET A 149 -5.71 16.04 -1.80
C MET A 149 -6.83 16.40 -2.78
N THR A 150 -8.07 16.41 -2.31
CA THR A 150 -9.25 16.66 -3.13
C THR A 150 -9.42 18.13 -3.50
N ILE A 151 -9.09 19.03 -2.57
CA ILE A 151 -9.13 20.49 -2.80
C ILE A 151 -7.98 21.01 -3.67
N CYS A 152 -6.95 20.19 -3.93
CA CYS A 152 -5.77 20.56 -4.69
C CYS A 152 -5.33 19.41 -5.62
N PRO A 153 -6.19 18.94 -6.55
CA PRO A 153 -5.92 17.75 -7.36
C PRO A 153 -4.69 17.95 -8.25
N ASP A 154 -4.51 19.14 -8.81
CA ASP A 154 -3.38 19.48 -9.69
C ASP A 154 -2.03 19.58 -8.95
N CYS A 155 -2.07 19.73 -7.62
CA CYS A 155 -0.88 19.84 -6.78
C CYS A 155 -0.35 18.46 -6.35
N TYR A 156 -1.16 17.42 -6.59
CA TYR A 156 -0.88 16.03 -6.23
C TYR A 156 -0.55 15.15 -7.44
N THR A 157 -0.68 15.69 -8.65
CA THR A 157 -0.43 14.93 -9.86
C THR A 157 1.07 14.87 -10.18
N LYS A 158 1.74 13.85 -9.61
CA LYS A 158 2.72 13.14 -10.45
C LYS A 158 1.98 12.76 -11.75
N PRO A 159 2.59 12.93 -12.94
CA PRO A 159 1.93 12.61 -14.19
C PRO A 159 1.31 11.21 -14.07
N ALA A 160 0.00 11.12 -14.31
CA ALA A 160 -0.75 9.89 -14.13
C ALA A 160 -0.02 8.76 -14.85
N ILE A 161 0.48 7.80 -14.07
CA ILE A 161 1.07 6.61 -14.64
C ILE A 161 -0.12 5.81 -15.15
N ASP A 162 -0.11 5.42 -16.43
CA ASP A 162 -1.16 4.62 -17.06
C ASP A 162 -1.13 3.16 -16.57
N LYS A 163 -1.22 3.01 -15.25
CA LYS A 163 -1.29 1.74 -14.53
C LYS A 163 -2.48 1.79 -13.59
N LYS A 164 -3.37 0.84 -13.79
CA LYS A 164 -4.62 0.69 -13.05
C LYS A 164 -4.50 -0.46 -12.07
N ILE A 165 -4.79 -0.19 -10.79
CA ILE A 165 -4.65 -1.17 -9.71
C ILE A 165 -6.02 -1.40 -9.10
N LEU A 166 -6.53 -2.62 -9.19
CA LEU A 166 -7.75 -3.02 -8.51
C LEU A 166 -7.44 -3.38 -7.06
N ILE A 167 -8.10 -2.73 -6.11
CA ILE A 167 -8.00 -3.05 -4.68
C ILE A 167 -9.32 -3.69 -4.22
N ALA A 168 -9.30 -4.98 -3.92
CA ALA A 168 -10.47 -5.73 -3.47
C ALA A 168 -11.02 -5.24 -2.11
N GLU A 169 -12.19 -5.73 -1.72
CA GLU A 169 -12.74 -5.47 -0.39
C GLU A 169 -11.95 -6.27 0.66
N THR A 170 -12.03 -5.83 1.91
CA THR A 170 -11.35 -6.51 3.02
C THR A 170 -12.24 -6.60 4.26
N GLY A 171 -11.76 -7.30 5.29
CA GLY A 171 -12.41 -7.41 6.58
C GLY A 171 -12.43 -6.09 7.33
N PRO A 172 -13.30 -5.92 8.33
CA PRO A 172 -13.37 -4.70 9.13
C PRO A 172 -12.04 -4.37 9.83
N ASP A 173 -11.27 -5.39 10.19
CA ASP A 173 -9.98 -5.28 10.88
C ASP A 173 -8.86 -4.64 10.04
N LEU A 174 -8.99 -4.62 8.70
CA LEU A 174 -7.96 -4.11 7.78
C LEU A 174 -8.44 -2.96 6.89
N GLN A 175 -9.57 -2.30 7.20
CA GLN A 175 -10.06 -1.15 6.42
C GLN A 175 -9.05 0.00 6.41
N ASP A 176 -8.52 0.39 7.57
CA ASP A 176 -7.51 1.45 7.67
C ASP A 176 -6.24 1.13 6.86
N ALA A 177 -5.84 -0.15 6.87
CA ALA A 177 -4.70 -0.63 6.11
C ALA A 177 -4.95 -0.54 4.59
N ARG A 178 -6.14 -0.95 4.15
CA ARG A 178 -6.59 -0.83 2.76
C ARG A 178 -6.58 0.62 2.30
N ASP A 179 -7.16 1.53 3.08
CA ASP A 179 -7.21 2.94 2.74
C ASP A 179 -5.82 3.56 2.73
N SER A 180 -4.93 3.12 3.63
CA SER A 180 -3.53 3.54 3.61
C SER A 180 -2.81 3.12 2.33
N ILE A 181 -3.07 1.92 1.81
CA ILE A 181 -2.50 1.46 0.53
C ILE A 181 -3.07 2.28 -0.62
N ILE A 182 -4.38 2.55 -0.64
CA ILE A 182 -5.04 3.36 -1.67
C ILE A 182 -4.43 4.76 -1.73
N ARG A 183 -4.32 5.44 -0.59
CA ARG A 183 -3.70 6.76 -0.47
C ARG A 183 -2.29 6.80 -1.06
N GLU A 184 -1.48 5.80 -0.72
CA GLU A 184 -0.09 5.74 -1.17
C GLU A 184 0.05 5.48 -2.67
N LEU A 185 -0.81 4.64 -3.24
CA LEU A 185 -0.86 4.40 -4.68
C LEU A 185 -1.28 5.65 -5.44
N GLN A 186 -2.31 6.34 -4.96
CA GLN A 186 -2.77 7.61 -5.52
C GLN A 186 -1.70 8.69 -5.41
N HIS A 187 -1.01 8.80 -4.26
CA HIS A 187 0.14 9.68 -4.06
C HIS A 187 1.30 9.40 -5.02
N ASN A 188 1.48 8.14 -5.44
CA ASN A 188 2.47 7.78 -6.43
C ASN A 188 1.99 7.94 -7.89
N GLY A 189 0.77 8.45 -8.13
CA GLY A 189 0.23 8.75 -9.45
C GLY A 189 -0.44 7.56 -10.15
N PHE A 190 -0.75 6.48 -9.43
CA PHE A 190 -1.44 5.31 -9.97
C PHE A 190 -2.96 5.46 -9.90
N ARG A 191 -3.66 4.88 -10.88
CA ARG A 191 -5.13 4.87 -10.88
C ARG A 191 -5.65 3.68 -10.09
N VAL A 192 -6.28 3.93 -8.96
CA VAL A 192 -6.93 2.90 -8.14
C VAL A 192 -8.35 2.64 -8.66
N ILE A 193 -8.71 1.37 -8.84
CA ILE A 193 -10.05 0.91 -9.17
C ILE A 193 -10.69 0.32 -7.91
N SER A 194 -11.83 0.88 -7.51
CA SER A 194 -12.72 0.24 -6.54
C SER A 194 -13.62 -0.76 -7.27
N PRO A 195 -13.80 -1.99 -6.76
CA PRO A 195 -14.70 -2.97 -7.35
C PRO A 195 -16.17 -2.53 -7.32
N PHE A 196 -16.54 -1.66 -6.37
CA PHE A 196 -17.91 -1.15 -6.17
C PHE A 196 -17.85 0.38 -6.00
N PRO A 197 -17.74 1.15 -7.09
CA PRO A 197 -17.52 2.60 -7.02
C PRO A 197 -18.69 3.39 -6.43
N ASP A 198 -19.92 2.87 -6.55
CA ASP A 198 -21.16 3.40 -5.97
C ASP A 198 -21.51 2.77 -4.60
N GLY A 199 -20.67 1.86 -4.10
CA GLY A 199 -20.91 1.10 -2.87
C GLY A 199 -22.01 0.04 -2.99
N LEU A 200 -22.68 -0.09 -4.14
CA LEU A 200 -23.81 -1.00 -4.33
C LEU A 200 -23.31 -2.38 -4.81
N LYS A 201 -23.53 -3.41 -3.99
CA LYS A 201 -23.06 -4.79 -4.22
C LYS A 201 -24.15 -5.69 -4.80
N ASN A 202 -24.83 -5.22 -5.84
CA ASN A 202 -26.02 -5.87 -6.39
C ASN A 202 -25.70 -7.03 -7.35
N ASN A 203 -24.55 -6.96 -8.06
CA ASN A 203 -24.07 -8.01 -8.97
C ASN A 203 -22.54 -8.12 -8.85
N ILE A 204 -22.10 -8.64 -7.70
CA ILE A 204 -20.71 -8.66 -7.28
C ILE A 204 -19.82 -9.36 -8.33
N GLU A 205 -20.29 -10.49 -8.85
CA GLU A 205 -19.56 -11.27 -9.84
C GLU A 205 -19.26 -10.46 -11.10
N ALA A 206 -20.28 -9.82 -11.69
CA ALA A 206 -20.10 -9.03 -12.90
C ALA A 206 -19.29 -7.75 -12.66
N GLN A 207 -19.58 -7.02 -11.58
CA GLN A 207 -18.87 -5.79 -11.22
C GLN A 207 -17.38 -6.06 -10.98
N PHE A 208 -17.06 -7.14 -10.25
CA PHE A 208 -15.68 -7.48 -9.96
C PHE A 208 -14.94 -8.01 -11.19
N GLU A 209 -15.60 -8.82 -12.04
CA GLU A 209 -15.01 -9.28 -13.30
C GLU A 209 -14.73 -8.10 -14.25
N GLU A 210 -15.65 -7.13 -14.35
CA GLU A 210 -15.43 -5.89 -15.10
C GLU A 210 -14.24 -5.11 -14.56
N ALA A 211 -14.14 -4.92 -13.24
CA ALA A 211 -13.00 -4.27 -12.62
C ALA A 211 -11.66 -5.00 -12.92
N CYS A 212 -11.68 -6.33 -12.97
CA CYS A 212 -10.50 -7.13 -13.35
C CYS A 212 -10.08 -6.90 -14.82
N THR A 213 -11.01 -6.64 -15.73
CA THR A 213 -10.67 -6.34 -17.15
C THR A 213 -9.87 -5.05 -17.27
N GLN A 214 -10.17 -4.07 -16.43
CA GLN A 214 -9.58 -2.74 -16.47
C GLN A 214 -8.23 -2.66 -15.74
N ALA A 215 -7.92 -3.62 -14.87
CA ALA A 215 -6.75 -3.58 -14.00
C ALA A 215 -5.50 -4.23 -14.61
N ASP A 216 -4.34 -3.62 -14.34
CA ASP A 216 -3.02 -4.17 -14.59
C ASP A 216 -2.57 -5.12 -13.48
N ILE A 217 -2.93 -4.78 -12.24
CA ILE A 217 -2.61 -5.52 -11.01
C ILE A 217 -3.87 -5.60 -10.16
N ILE A 218 -4.13 -6.77 -9.58
CA ILE A 218 -5.24 -7.03 -8.66
C ILE A 218 -4.65 -7.29 -7.28
N VAL A 219 -5.11 -6.57 -6.27
CA VAL A 219 -4.65 -6.71 -4.88
C VAL A 219 -5.81 -7.19 -4.02
N HIS A 220 -5.59 -8.27 -3.29
CA HIS A 220 -6.45 -8.75 -2.22
C HIS A 220 -5.80 -8.53 -0.87
N ILE A 221 -6.61 -8.20 0.13
CA ILE A 221 -6.17 -7.98 1.51
C ILE A 221 -6.99 -8.91 2.40
N VAL A 222 -6.32 -9.85 3.07
CA VAL A 222 -6.98 -10.89 3.86
C VAL A 222 -6.72 -10.69 5.35
N GLY A 223 -7.79 -10.38 6.08
CA GLY A 223 -7.79 -10.13 7.52
C GLY A 223 -8.16 -11.34 8.37
N GLY A 224 -8.04 -11.16 9.68
CA GLY A 224 -8.35 -12.14 10.72
C GLY A 224 -9.82 -12.13 11.14
N GLU A 225 -10.57 -11.12 10.71
CA GLU A 225 -12.02 -11.06 10.87
C GLU A 225 -12.76 -11.46 9.60
N LYS A 226 -13.96 -12.03 9.75
CA LYS A 226 -14.81 -12.40 8.61
C LYS A 226 -15.34 -11.14 7.96
N ALA A 227 -15.28 -11.07 6.63
CA ALA A 227 -15.89 -9.96 5.92
C ALA A 227 -17.41 -10.19 5.76
N GLN A 228 -18.07 -9.16 5.21
CA GLN A 228 -19.48 -9.19 4.92
C GLN A 228 -19.81 -10.37 3.99
N LYS A 229 -20.87 -11.11 4.30
CA LYS A 229 -21.35 -12.17 3.42
C LYS A 229 -22.10 -11.58 2.24
N ALA A 230 -21.85 -12.13 1.05
CA ALA A 230 -22.64 -11.89 -0.13
C ALA A 230 -22.90 -13.21 -0.87
N ASN A 231 -24.13 -13.41 -1.34
CA ASN A 231 -24.58 -14.68 -1.95
C ASN A 231 -24.29 -15.91 -1.07
N GLY A 232 -24.34 -15.77 0.26
CA GLY A 232 -24.04 -16.84 1.22
C GLY A 232 -22.54 -17.15 1.41
N HIS A 233 -21.66 -16.54 0.62
CA HIS A 233 -20.22 -16.67 0.70
C HIS A 233 -19.58 -15.41 1.29
N ASP A 234 -18.39 -15.57 1.87
CA ASP A 234 -17.57 -14.44 2.31
C ASP A 234 -17.06 -13.65 1.09
N ILE A 235 -17.22 -12.32 1.09
CA ILE A 235 -16.90 -11.47 -0.07
C ILE A 235 -15.43 -11.58 -0.49
N ILE A 236 -14.51 -11.74 0.47
CA ILE A 236 -13.08 -11.90 0.18
C ILE A 236 -12.86 -13.20 -0.61
N THR A 237 -13.46 -14.30 -0.15
CA THR A 237 -13.39 -15.61 -0.82
C THR A 237 -14.00 -15.55 -2.23
N LEU A 238 -15.15 -14.89 -2.38
CA LEU A 238 -15.83 -14.73 -3.66
C LEU A 238 -14.96 -13.93 -4.66
N GLN A 239 -14.45 -12.78 -4.25
CA GLN A 239 -13.56 -11.94 -5.07
C GLN A 239 -12.28 -12.69 -5.46
N ASN A 240 -11.69 -13.46 -4.54
CA ASN A 240 -10.51 -14.27 -4.84
C ASN A 240 -10.79 -15.32 -5.93
N ASN A 241 -11.93 -16.00 -5.85
CA ASN A 241 -12.32 -17.02 -6.84
C ASN A 241 -12.64 -16.40 -8.22
N ILE A 242 -13.27 -15.24 -8.25
CA ILE A 242 -13.51 -14.52 -9.52
C ILE A 242 -12.17 -14.12 -10.14
N ALA A 243 -11.26 -13.55 -9.35
CA ALA A 243 -9.94 -13.14 -9.82
C ALA A 243 -9.09 -14.34 -10.29
N SER A 244 -9.14 -15.48 -9.60
CA SER A 244 -8.40 -16.68 -9.98
C SER A 244 -8.89 -17.26 -11.31
N ASN A 245 -10.21 -17.37 -11.47
CA ASN A 245 -10.85 -17.80 -12.71
C ASN A 245 -10.54 -16.84 -13.87
N PHE A 246 -10.59 -15.53 -13.61
CA PHE A 246 -10.24 -14.51 -14.59
C PHE A 246 -8.78 -14.65 -15.05
N CYS A 247 -7.85 -14.81 -14.12
CA CYS A 247 -6.43 -15.03 -14.41
C CYS A 247 -6.18 -16.34 -15.16
N GLN A 248 -6.89 -17.41 -14.82
CA GLN A 248 -6.82 -18.68 -15.54
C GLN A 248 -7.26 -18.53 -17.00
N LYS A 249 -8.45 -17.96 -17.24
CA LYS A 249 -9.02 -17.76 -18.58
C LYS A 249 -8.14 -16.87 -19.45
N ASN A 250 -7.58 -15.81 -18.88
CA ASN A 250 -6.82 -14.78 -19.61
C ASN A 250 -5.30 -14.98 -19.56
N LYS A 251 -4.81 -16.06 -18.94
CA LYS A 251 -3.37 -16.34 -18.72
C LYS A 251 -2.61 -15.15 -18.10
N LYS A 252 -3.26 -14.41 -17.19
CA LYS A 252 -2.67 -13.27 -16.46
C LYS A 252 -2.11 -13.73 -15.11
N THR A 253 -1.02 -13.11 -14.64
CA THR A 253 -0.34 -13.48 -13.39
C THR A 253 -0.05 -12.30 -12.46
N ASN A 254 -0.85 -11.23 -12.55
CA ASN A 254 -0.60 -9.98 -11.82
C ASN A 254 -1.53 -9.82 -10.61
N ARG A 255 -1.67 -10.85 -9.78
CA ARG A 255 -2.42 -10.76 -8.53
C ARG A 255 -1.49 -10.79 -7.33
N LEU A 256 -1.75 -9.96 -6.32
CA LEU A 256 -1.08 -9.95 -5.03
C LEU A 256 -2.13 -10.19 -3.94
N ILE A 257 -1.84 -11.08 -3.00
CA ILE A 257 -2.67 -11.36 -1.83
C ILE A 257 -1.84 -11.02 -0.60
N TRP A 258 -2.14 -9.90 0.04
CA TRP A 258 -1.48 -9.51 1.28
C TRP A 258 -2.17 -10.14 2.48
N ILE A 259 -1.36 -10.71 3.38
CA ILE A 259 -1.78 -11.23 4.67
C ILE A 259 -0.84 -10.62 5.72
N PRO A 260 -1.31 -9.91 6.75
CA PRO A 260 -0.45 -9.41 7.80
C PRO A 260 0.34 -10.56 8.46
N GLU A 261 1.63 -10.33 8.78
CA GLU A 261 2.42 -11.35 9.47
C GLU A 261 1.93 -11.61 10.90
N ASP A 262 1.57 -10.53 11.61
CA ASP A 262 1.08 -10.54 12.99
C ASP A 262 -0.46 -10.61 13.06
N LEU A 263 -1.07 -11.31 12.11
CA LEU A 263 -2.53 -11.38 12.01
C LEU A 263 -3.15 -12.07 13.23
N LEU A 264 -3.96 -11.34 13.99
CA LEU A 264 -4.72 -11.86 15.12
C LEU A 264 -6.02 -12.49 14.64
N ILE A 265 -6.10 -13.83 14.66
CA ILE A 265 -7.28 -14.57 14.23
C ILE A 265 -7.96 -15.17 15.46
N LYS A 266 -9.11 -14.62 15.86
CA LYS A 266 -9.91 -15.13 16.99
C LYS A 266 -10.83 -16.29 16.59
N ASP A 267 -11.37 -16.25 15.37
CA ASP A 267 -12.32 -17.24 14.87
C ASP A 267 -11.61 -18.41 14.18
N GLU A 268 -11.85 -19.63 14.66
CA GLU A 268 -11.18 -20.83 14.14
C GLU A 268 -11.56 -21.15 12.68
N ASN A 269 -12.79 -20.86 12.28
CA ASN A 269 -13.20 -21.07 10.88
C ASN A 269 -12.48 -20.12 9.93
N GLN A 270 -12.26 -18.86 10.35
CA GLN A 270 -11.47 -17.90 9.58
C GLN A 270 -10.01 -18.34 9.47
N ARG A 271 -9.43 -18.88 10.55
CA ARG A 271 -8.08 -19.45 10.52
C ARG A 271 -7.98 -20.60 9.50
N LEU A 272 -8.93 -21.53 9.54
CA LEU A 272 -8.97 -22.66 8.60
C LEU A 272 -9.15 -22.20 7.15
N LEU A 273 -9.96 -21.17 6.92
CA LEU A 273 -10.16 -20.58 5.60
C LEU A 273 -8.85 -20.00 5.03
N ILE A 274 -8.11 -19.23 5.84
CA ILE A 274 -6.82 -18.65 5.44
C ILE A 274 -5.78 -19.74 5.18
N GLU A 275 -5.70 -20.76 6.06
CA GLU A 275 -4.80 -21.90 5.85
C GLU A 275 -5.14 -22.69 4.58
N LYS A 276 -6.44 -22.84 4.28
CA LYS A 276 -6.90 -23.46 3.04
C LYS A 276 -6.49 -22.62 1.82
N LEU A 277 -6.72 -21.30 1.86
CA LEU A 277 -6.33 -20.38 0.79
C LEU A 277 -4.83 -20.50 0.49
N LYS A 278 -3.98 -20.57 1.52
CA LYS A 278 -2.51 -20.71 1.37
C LYS A 278 -2.07 -21.99 0.66
N ARG A 279 -2.91 -23.03 0.61
CA ARG A 279 -2.58 -24.35 0.05
C ARG A 279 -3.35 -24.65 -1.25
N ASP A 280 -4.34 -23.83 -1.59
CA ASP A 280 -5.22 -24.05 -2.73
C ASP A 280 -4.64 -23.41 -3.99
N ASN A 281 -3.94 -24.22 -4.79
CA ASN A 281 -3.32 -23.78 -6.04
C ASN A 281 -4.34 -23.15 -7.03
N ALA A 282 -5.59 -23.62 -7.04
CA ALA A 282 -6.61 -23.09 -7.94
C ALA A 282 -7.07 -21.70 -7.47
N ALA A 283 -7.25 -21.52 -6.16
CA ALA A 283 -7.56 -20.22 -5.56
C ALA A 283 -6.42 -19.20 -5.75
N LEU A 284 -5.17 -19.68 -5.77
CA LEU A 284 -3.95 -18.88 -5.95
C LEU A 284 -3.55 -18.70 -7.43
N GLN A 285 -4.38 -19.10 -8.39
CA GLN A 285 -4.03 -18.98 -9.80
C GLN A 285 -3.70 -17.53 -10.18
N GLY A 286 -2.47 -17.33 -10.68
CA GLY A 286 -1.96 -16.01 -11.06
C GLY A 286 -1.73 -15.06 -9.89
N ALA A 287 -1.72 -15.57 -8.66
CA ALA A 287 -1.55 -14.81 -7.43
C ALA A 287 -0.29 -15.19 -6.65
N GLU A 288 0.25 -14.18 -6.00
CA GLU A 288 1.37 -14.28 -5.08
C GLU A 288 0.88 -13.91 -3.67
N ILE A 289 1.22 -14.74 -2.68
CA ILE A 289 0.92 -14.44 -1.28
C ILE A 289 2.10 -13.68 -0.69
N VAL A 290 1.81 -12.50 -0.15
CA VAL A 290 2.78 -11.64 0.50
C VAL A 290 2.42 -11.55 1.98
N GLN A 291 3.15 -12.28 2.83
CA GLN A 291 2.91 -12.31 4.27
C GLN A 291 4.00 -11.52 5.02
N MET A 292 3.72 -10.26 5.36
CA MET A 292 4.67 -9.30 5.94
C MET A 292 3.95 -8.06 6.51
N PRO A 293 4.66 -7.13 7.18
CA PRO A 293 4.09 -5.85 7.60
C PRO A 293 3.58 -5.04 6.41
N ILE A 294 2.59 -4.18 6.68
CA ILE A 294 1.96 -3.34 5.66
C ILE A 294 2.97 -2.45 4.92
N GLU A 295 3.92 -1.85 5.62
CA GLU A 295 4.93 -0.97 5.01
C GLU A 295 5.78 -1.72 3.98
N THR A 296 6.23 -2.93 4.31
CA THR A 296 6.97 -3.77 3.36
C THR A 296 6.10 -4.19 2.17
N PHE A 297 4.81 -4.48 2.40
CA PHE A 297 3.88 -4.81 1.32
C PHE A 297 3.70 -3.64 0.36
N LYS A 298 3.54 -2.41 0.88
CA LYS A 298 3.43 -1.18 0.08
C LYS A 298 4.66 -0.97 -0.80
N ASP A 299 5.87 -1.18 -0.27
CA ASP A 299 7.11 -1.10 -1.04
C ASP A 299 7.14 -2.13 -2.18
N ILE A 300 6.77 -3.39 -1.90
CA ILE A 300 6.71 -4.45 -2.93
C ILE A 300 5.68 -4.09 -4.00
N LEU A 301 4.50 -3.61 -3.60
CA LEU A 301 3.44 -3.21 -4.52
C LEU A 301 3.90 -2.04 -5.39
N LEU A 302 4.47 -1.00 -4.81
CA LEU A 302 5.02 0.14 -5.54
C LEU A 302 6.12 -0.30 -6.51
N HIS A 303 7.03 -1.17 -6.09
CA HIS A 303 8.06 -1.72 -6.97
C HIS A 303 7.43 -2.53 -8.12
N ARG A 304 6.43 -3.38 -7.84
CA ARG A 304 5.72 -4.18 -8.85
C ARG A 304 5.03 -3.30 -9.89
N VAL A 305 4.41 -2.21 -9.46
CA VAL A 305 3.68 -1.29 -10.35
C VAL A 305 4.65 -0.37 -11.11
N LYS A 306 5.73 0.09 -10.47
CA LYS A 306 6.77 0.95 -11.07
C LYS A 306 7.67 0.19 -12.05
N LYS A 307 7.80 -1.13 -11.92
CA LYS A 307 8.54 -1.94 -12.89
C LYS A 307 7.87 -1.73 -14.25
N LYS A 308 8.55 -1.01 -15.14
CA LYS A 308 8.18 -0.92 -16.56
C LYS A 308 7.97 -2.35 -17.08
N ALA A 309 7.30 -2.47 -18.22
CA ALA A 309 7.57 -3.54 -19.20
C ALA A 309 9.06 -3.58 -19.67
N LYS A 310 10.01 -3.12 -18.85
CA LYS A 310 11.45 -3.24 -18.93
C LYS A 310 11.99 -3.54 -17.54
N SER A 311 12.46 -4.76 -17.40
CA SER A 311 13.45 -5.28 -16.44
C SER A 311 14.23 -4.21 -15.69
N ILE A 312 14.16 -4.22 -14.35
CA ILE A 312 15.24 -3.68 -13.50
C ILE A 312 16.24 -4.82 -13.34
N HIS A 313 17.01 -5.01 -14.40
CA HIS A 313 18.45 -4.87 -14.51
C HIS A 313 18.66 -4.65 -16.00
N THR A 314 19.33 -3.57 -16.37
CA THR A 314 20.05 -3.49 -17.65
C THR A 314 21.10 -4.57 -17.63
N ASP A 315 20.66 -5.75 -18.05
CA ASP A 315 21.33 -6.53 -19.06
C ASP A 315 20.27 -7.47 -19.62
N GLU A 316 19.91 -7.27 -20.89
CA GLU A 316 19.54 -8.37 -21.79
C GLU A 316 20.79 -9.20 -22.11
N SER A 317 21.71 -9.36 -21.16
CA SER A 317 22.60 -10.49 -21.19
C SER A 317 21.71 -11.68 -20.80
N LYS A 318 21.72 -12.72 -21.61
CA LYS A 318 21.15 -14.04 -21.27
C LYS A 318 21.90 -14.68 -20.09
N GLN A 319 22.49 -13.89 -19.19
CA GLN A 319 23.32 -14.38 -18.10
C GLN A 319 22.42 -14.77 -16.93
N HIS A 320 22.52 -16.05 -16.56
CA HIS A 320 21.86 -16.66 -15.43
C HIS A 320 22.18 -15.90 -14.13
N LYS A 321 21.14 -15.54 -13.36
CA LYS A 321 21.31 -14.83 -12.08
C LYS A 321 21.45 -15.82 -10.94
N VAL A 322 22.53 -15.70 -10.18
CA VAL A 322 22.81 -16.59 -9.04
C VAL A 322 22.88 -15.77 -7.76
N TYR A 323 21.95 -16.02 -6.83
CA TYR A 323 21.98 -15.37 -5.53
C TYR A 323 22.88 -16.14 -4.56
N PHE A 324 23.93 -15.50 -4.08
CA PHE A 324 24.95 -16.10 -3.24
C PHE A 324 24.72 -15.68 -1.78
N ILE A 325 24.24 -16.59 -0.93
CA ILE A 325 23.83 -16.32 0.46
C ILE A 325 24.91 -16.81 1.42
N TYR A 326 25.41 -15.93 2.28
CA TYR A 326 26.43 -16.23 3.30
C TYR A 326 26.20 -15.41 4.56
N HIS A 327 26.81 -15.84 5.66
CA HIS A 327 26.73 -15.15 6.95
C HIS A 327 27.72 -13.98 7.01
N GLN A 328 27.38 -12.96 7.81
CA GLN A 328 28.28 -11.85 8.11
C GLN A 328 29.56 -12.38 8.77
N GLY A 329 30.73 -11.97 8.26
CA GLY A 329 32.04 -12.50 8.68
C GLY A 329 32.64 -13.56 7.75
N GLN A 330 31.95 -14.00 6.69
CA GLN A 330 32.48 -14.93 5.68
C GLN A 330 32.93 -14.23 4.38
N GLU A 331 33.09 -12.91 4.37
CA GLU A 331 33.33 -12.10 3.15
C GLU A 331 34.64 -12.47 2.45
N LYS A 332 35.68 -12.85 3.21
CA LYS A 332 36.97 -13.26 2.65
C LYS A 332 36.89 -14.63 1.96
N ASP A 333 36.14 -15.56 2.55
CA ASP A 333 35.92 -16.88 1.99
C ASP A 333 35.09 -16.77 0.71
N THR A 334 34.08 -15.90 0.70
CA THR A 334 33.26 -15.66 -0.49
C THR A 334 34.02 -14.93 -1.59
N ALA A 335 34.87 -13.96 -1.28
CA ALA A 335 35.71 -13.29 -2.28
C ALA A 335 36.64 -14.30 -3.00
N THR A 336 37.25 -15.22 -2.25
CA THR A 336 38.11 -16.28 -2.80
C THR A 336 37.30 -17.25 -3.66
N LEU A 337 36.11 -17.64 -3.19
CA LEU A 337 35.19 -18.49 -3.93
C LEU A 337 34.78 -17.88 -5.27
N LYS A 338 34.40 -16.60 -5.27
CA LYS A 338 33.99 -15.88 -6.49
C LYS A 338 35.10 -15.74 -7.51
N GLN A 339 36.37 -15.68 -7.07
CA GLN A 339 37.52 -15.68 -7.97
C GLN A 339 37.80 -17.06 -8.56
N GLN A 340 37.54 -18.14 -7.81
CA GLN A 340 37.73 -19.52 -8.27
C GLN A 340 36.63 -19.99 -9.21
N PHE A 341 35.41 -19.57 -8.94
CA PHE A 341 34.26 -19.76 -9.80
C PHE A 341 34.49 -18.94 -11.08
N ASN A 342 34.72 -19.60 -12.23
CA ASN A 342 34.97 -18.94 -13.51
C ASN A 342 33.68 -18.34 -14.11
N LEU A 343 33.06 -17.38 -13.40
CA LEU A 343 31.71 -16.83 -13.58
C LEU A 343 31.61 -15.78 -14.69
N LYS A 344 32.46 -15.81 -15.71
CA LYS A 344 32.45 -14.76 -16.75
C LYS A 344 31.08 -14.59 -17.44
N ASP A 345 30.22 -15.60 -17.34
CA ASP A 345 28.87 -15.62 -17.91
C ASP A 345 27.72 -15.69 -16.88
N LEU A 346 28.00 -15.54 -15.58
CA LEU A 346 27.01 -15.64 -14.49
C LEU A 346 26.88 -14.31 -13.74
N ASN A 347 25.65 -13.85 -13.51
CA ASN A 347 25.38 -12.62 -12.78
C ASN A 347 25.17 -12.94 -11.28
N LEU A 348 26.20 -12.69 -10.47
CA LEU A 348 26.14 -12.90 -9.03
C LEU A 348 25.42 -11.77 -8.31
N ILE A 349 24.49 -12.14 -7.43
CA ILE A 349 23.83 -11.24 -6.49
C ILE A 349 24.38 -11.50 -5.10
N ASP A 350 24.87 -10.45 -4.44
CA ASP A 350 25.39 -10.51 -3.07
C ASP A 350 24.34 -10.09 -2.04
N PRO A 351 24.39 -10.58 -0.79
CA PRO A 351 23.58 -10.02 0.29
C PRO A 351 23.99 -8.57 0.53
N LEU A 352 23.00 -7.69 0.72
CA LEU A 352 23.26 -6.31 1.13
C LEU A 352 23.91 -6.29 2.52
N MET A 353 24.84 -5.36 2.72
CA MET A 353 25.42 -5.04 4.02
C MET A 353 24.97 -3.63 4.40
N ALA A 354 23.89 -3.55 5.17
CA ALA A 354 23.27 -2.30 5.63
C ALA A 354 22.98 -2.39 7.13
N GLU A 355 22.97 -1.24 7.81
CA GLU A 355 22.59 -1.17 9.23
C GLU A 355 21.07 -1.30 9.43
N ASP A 356 20.27 -0.92 8.42
CA ASP A 356 18.82 -1.06 8.44
C ASP A 356 18.38 -2.49 8.15
N LYS A 357 17.78 -3.14 9.16
CA LYS A 357 17.22 -4.49 9.06
C LYS A 357 16.11 -4.61 8.01
N LYS A 358 15.32 -3.55 7.78
CA LYS A 358 14.26 -3.57 6.76
C LYS A 358 14.86 -3.61 5.36
N GLU A 359 15.91 -2.84 5.14
CA GLU A 359 16.63 -2.81 3.86
C GLU A 359 17.32 -4.15 3.57
N LEU A 360 17.98 -4.74 4.58
CA LEU A 360 18.54 -6.09 4.50
C LEU A 360 17.50 -7.14 4.10
N LEU A 361 16.33 -7.10 4.76
CA LEU A 361 15.24 -8.03 4.51
C LEU A 361 14.68 -7.84 3.10
N PHE A 362 14.41 -6.60 2.71
CA PHE A 362 13.90 -6.26 1.38
C PHE A 362 14.84 -6.72 0.27
N HIS A 363 16.14 -6.43 0.38
CA HIS A 363 17.14 -6.88 -0.58
C HIS A 363 17.19 -8.41 -0.70
N HIS A 364 17.16 -9.11 0.45
CA HIS A 364 17.14 -10.57 0.48
C HIS A 364 15.94 -11.14 -0.29
N TRP A 365 14.75 -10.62 -0.02
CA TRP A 365 13.53 -11.05 -0.72
C TRP A 365 13.58 -10.73 -2.22
N GLN A 366 13.99 -9.52 -2.60
CA GLN A 366 14.12 -9.16 -4.02
C GLN A 366 15.08 -10.08 -4.76
N SER A 367 16.23 -10.38 -4.14
CA SER A 367 17.22 -11.31 -4.69
C SER A 367 16.63 -12.70 -4.91
N LEU A 368 15.86 -13.20 -3.95
CA LEU A 368 15.11 -14.46 -4.05
C LEU A 368 14.00 -14.44 -5.10
N ILE A 369 13.45 -13.28 -5.47
CA ILE A 369 12.43 -13.16 -6.53
C ILE A 369 13.07 -13.20 -7.92
N ILE A 370 14.24 -12.58 -8.09
CA ILE A 370 14.84 -12.36 -9.43
C ILE A 370 15.90 -13.39 -9.82
N CYS A 371 16.47 -14.16 -8.88
CA CYS A 371 17.54 -15.10 -9.19
C CYS A 371 17.02 -16.34 -9.94
N ASP A 372 17.85 -16.96 -10.77
CA ASP A 372 17.54 -18.25 -11.41
C ASP A 372 18.03 -19.42 -10.55
N SER A 373 19.09 -19.22 -9.77
CA SER A 373 19.66 -20.21 -8.86
C SER A 373 20.13 -19.58 -7.55
N VAL A 374 20.19 -20.39 -6.50
CA VAL A 374 20.65 -19.96 -5.17
C VAL A 374 21.83 -20.84 -4.75
N ILE A 375 22.90 -20.20 -4.28
CA ILE A 375 24.02 -20.85 -3.61
C ILE A 375 24.01 -20.38 -2.16
N LEU A 376 23.81 -21.30 -1.22
CA LEU A 376 23.87 -21.05 0.21
C LEU A 376 25.19 -21.58 0.75
N LEU A 377 26.02 -20.72 1.34
CA LEU A 377 27.25 -21.13 1.99
C LEU A 377 26.90 -21.75 3.35
N PHE A 378 27.34 -23.00 3.55
CA PHE A 378 27.17 -23.69 4.82
C PHE A 378 28.03 -23.03 5.89
N ASN A 379 27.42 -22.79 7.04
CA ASN A 379 28.10 -22.30 8.23
C ASN A 379 27.72 -23.21 9.41
N LYS A 380 28.70 -24.00 9.86
CA LYS A 380 28.52 -24.95 10.97
C LYS A 380 28.26 -24.27 12.32
N ASP A 381 28.70 -23.03 12.48
CA ASP A 381 28.61 -22.29 13.74
C ASP A 381 27.23 -21.64 13.92
N HIS A 382 26.41 -21.58 12.85
CA HIS A 382 25.08 -20.96 12.85
C HIS A 382 23.99 -21.84 12.19
N PRO A 383 23.64 -22.99 12.78
CA PRO A 383 22.62 -23.89 12.23
C PRO A 383 21.21 -23.26 12.18
N ASP A 384 20.86 -22.40 13.15
CA ASP A 384 19.56 -21.73 13.18
C ASP A 384 19.39 -20.74 12.02
N TRP A 385 20.47 -20.04 11.66
CA TRP A 385 20.50 -19.15 10.49
C TRP A 385 20.31 -19.93 9.19
N LEU A 386 20.96 -21.09 9.08
CA LEU A 386 20.82 -21.98 7.92
C LEU A 386 19.37 -22.43 7.74
N GLU A 387 18.71 -22.87 8.82
CA GLU A 387 17.30 -23.25 8.79
C GLU A 387 16.38 -22.06 8.47
N SER A 388 16.71 -20.86 8.93
CA SER A 388 15.99 -19.64 8.52
C SER A 388 16.12 -19.40 7.02
N LYS A 389 17.33 -19.45 6.45
CA LYS A 389 17.55 -19.22 5.00
C LYS A 389 16.94 -20.29 4.12
N LYS A 390 16.94 -21.53 4.57
CA LYS A 390 16.19 -22.61 3.96
C LYS A 390 14.68 -22.29 3.88
N LYS A 391 14.07 -21.86 5.00
CA LYS A 391 12.66 -21.45 5.01
C LYS A 391 12.40 -20.28 4.05
N ASP A 392 13.28 -19.30 3.99
CA ASP A 392 13.16 -18.16 3.07
C ASP A 392 13.21 -18.61 1.60
N ILE A 393 14.13 -19.50 1.24
CA ILE A 393 14.24 -20.08 -0.12
C ILE A 393 13.00 -20.90 -0.49
N ILE A 394 12.43 -21.66 0.44
CA ILE A 394 11.18 -22.40 0.20
C ILE A 394 10.02 -21.43 -0.02
N LYS A 395 9.89 -20.41 0.85
CA LYS A 395 8.87 -19.37 0.75
C LYS A 395 8.99 -18.57 -0.55
N ALA A 396 10.20 -18.42 -1.10
CA ALA A 396 10.45 -17.71 -2.35
C ALA A 396 9.62 -18.22 -3.54
N THR A 397 9.22 -19.50 -3.52
CA THR A 397 8.31 -20.06 -4.53
C THR A 397 6.95 -19.35 -4.59
N GLY A 398 6.50 -18.80 -3.46
CA GLY A 398 5.25 -18.07 -3.33
C GLY A 398 5.35 -16.55 -3.50
N LEU A 399 6.54 -16.01 -3.78
CA LEU A 399 6.83 -14.56 -3.90
C LEU A 399 6.80 -14.02 -5.34
N GLY A 400 5.90 -14.54 -6.18
CA GLY A 400 5.70 -13.99 -7.53
C GLY A 400 6.87 -14.19 -8.48
N ARG A 401 7.62 -15.28 -8.28
CA ARG A 401 8.60 -15.73 -9.26
C ARG A 401 7.88 -16.26 -10.51
N ASN A 402 8.29 -15.80 -11.68
CA ASN A 402 7.77 -16.30 -12.96
C ASN A 402 8.24 -17.74 -13.26
N LYS A 403 9.32 -18.18 -12.61
CA LYS A 403 9.91 -19.51 -12.74
C LYS A 403 10.40 -20.01 -11.37
N PRO A 404 10.28 -21.32 -11.05
CA PRO A 404 10.90 -21.89 -9.86
C PRO A 404 12.41 -21.62 -9.82
N ILE A 405 13.03 -21.69 -8.63
CA ILE A 405 14.50 -21.66 -8.52
C ILE A 405 15.03 -22.95 -9.14
N ALA A 406 15.80 -22.85 -10.22
CA ALA A 406 16.27 -23.99 -11.00
C ALA A 406 17.26 -24.84 -10.19
N ASN A 407 18.22 -24.20 -9.52
CA ASN A 407 19.21 -24.88 -8.70
C ASN A 407 19.24 -24.30 -7.29
N ARG A 408 19.14 -25.19 -6.29
CA ARG A 408 19.35 -24.90 -4.87
C ARG A 408 20.59 -25.63 -4.43
N ILE A 409 21.67 -24.89 -4.19
CA ILE A 409 22.99 -25.45 -3.91
C ILE A 409 23.38 -25.10 -2.48
N LEU A 410 23.85 -26.10 -1.73
CA LEU A 410 24.50 -25.91 -0.43
C LEU A 410 26.00 -26.14 -0.61
N LEU A 411 26.79 -25.08 -0.46
CA LEU A 411 28.23 -25.12 -0.63
C LEU A 411 28.89 -25.36 0.72
N VAL A 412 29.62 -26.47 0.85
CA VAL A 412 30.21 -26.92 2.12
C VAL A 412 31.73 -26.88 2.05
N GLN A 413 32.39 -26.50 3.15
CA GLN A 413 33.85 -26.57 3.21
C GLN A 413 34.32 -28.03 3.24
N PRO A 414 35.53 -28.34 2.72
CA PRO A 414 36.06 -29.71 2.76
C PRO A 414 36.15 -30.23 4.19
N GLY A 415 35.49 -31.36 4.46
CA GLY A 415 35.47 -31.99 5.79
C GLY A 415 34.25 -31.64 6.65
N ASP A 416 33.47 -30.63 6.29
CA ASP A 416 32.19 -30.36 6.95
C ASP A 416 31.13 -31.37 6.51
N LYS A 417 30.39 -31.91 7.48
CA LYS A 417 29.32 -32.89 7.24
C LYS A 417 27.97 -32.27 7.58
N PRO A 418 27.28 -31.64 6.61
CA PRO A 418 25.91 -31.17 6.83
C PRO A 418 24.97 -32.36 7.11
N ASP A 419 23.85 -32.09 7.78
CA ASP A 419 22.83 -33.11 7.98
C ASP A 419 22.35 -33.67 6.63
N THR A 420 22.31 -35.00 6.55
CA THR A 420 21.77 -35.76 5.42
C THR A 420 20.36 -35.36 5.00
N SER A 421 19.55 -34.81 5.92
CA SER A 421 18.21 -34.31 5.63
C SER A 421 18.20 -33.18 4.57
N LEU A 422 19.28 -32.38 4.51
CA LEU A 422 19.42 -31.26 3.57
C LEU A 422 19.55 -31.70 2.11
N LYS A 423 19.95 -32.95 1.85
CA LYS A 423 20.04 -33.52 0.48
C LYS A 423 18.69 -33.60 -0.23
N LYS A 424 17.59 -33.55 0.51
CA LYS A 424 16.23 -33.54 -0.07
C LYS A 424 15.89 -32.20 -0.74
N GLU A 425 16.56 -31.14 -0.34
CA GLU A 425 16.21 -29.76 -0.71
C GLU A 425 17.33 -29.03 -1.45
N PHE A 426 18.59 -29.44 -1.23
CA PHE A 426 19.77 -28.84 -1.81
C PHE A 426 20.68 -29.88 -2.46
N LYS A 427 21.26 -29.52 -3.61
CA LYS A 427 22.44 -30.18 -4.16
C LYS A 427 23.64 -29.75 -3.32
N ILE A 428 24.20 -30.68 -2.56
CA ILE A 428 25.37 -30.41 -1.72
C ILE A 428 26.62 -30.47 -2.60
N VAL A 429 27.42 -29.41 -2.58
CA VAL A 429 28.65 -29.29 -3.36
C VAL A 429 29.79 -28.94 -2.43
N GLU A 430 30.86 -29.72 -2.47
CA GLU A 430 32.08 -29.41 -1.73
C GLU A 430 32.83 -28.24 -2.38
N ASN A 431 33.38 -27.38 -1.53
CA ASN A 431 34.22 -26.27 -1.94
C ASN A 431 35.62 -26.77 -2.35
N ASN A 432 35.70 -27.41 -3.51
CA ASN A 432 36.95 -27.75 -4.17
C ASN A 432 36.89 -27.35 -5.64
N LYS A 433 38.04 -27.00 -6.22
CA LYS A 433 38.13 -26.39 -7.56
C LYS A 433 37.40 -27.20 -8.64
N GLN A 434 37.56 -28.52 -8.64
CA GLN A 434 36.94 -29.41 -9.61
C GLN A 434 35.41 -29.42 -9.51
N ALA A 435 34.87 -29.42 -8.30
CA ALA A 435 33.42 -29.39 -8.06
C ALA A 435 32.81 -28.02 -8.39
N LEU A 436 33.54 -26.92 -8.13
CA LEU A 436 33.10 -25.58 -8.49
C LEU A 436 33.08 -25.36 -10.01
N ASP A 437 34.09 -25.87 -10.73
CA ASP A 437 34.14 -25.78 -12.20
C ASP A 437 32.98 -26.58 -12.85
N ALA A 438 32.68 -27.77 -12.32
CA ALA A 438 31.52 -28.55 -12.75
C ALA A 438 30.19 -27.81 -12.44
N LEU A 439 30.09 -27.20 -11.26
CA LEU A 439 28.92 -26.43 -10.85
C LEU A 439 28.67 -25.21 -11.74
N ALA A 440 29.72 -24.49 -12.11
CA ALA A 440 29.62 -23.36 -13.03
C ALA A 440 29.08 -23.80 -14.40
N ASN A 441 29.58 -24.91 -14.95
CA ASN A 441 29.10 -25.46 -16.22
C ASN A 441 27.64 -25.95 -16.15
N ASP A 442 27.23 -26.55 -15.02
CA ASP A 442 25.83 -26.95 -14.77
C ASP A 442 24.90 -25.73 -14.70
N LEU A 443 25.36 -24.63 -14.10
CA LEU A 443 24.58 -23.39 -13.99
C LEU A 443 24.44 -22.68 -15.33
N ILE A 444 25.46 -22.75 -16.19
CA ILE A 444 25.44 -22.17 -17.53
C ILE A 444 24.62 -23.03 -18.50
N SER A 445 24.78 -24.36 -18.53
CA SER A 445 24.05 -25.23 -19.47
C SER A 445 22.54 -25.23 -19.27
N ASN A 446 22.05 -24.95 -18.06
CA ASN A 446 20.62 -24.81 -17.77
C ASN A 446 20.00 -23.47 -18.25
N THR A 447 20.76 -22.60 -18.94
CA THR A 447 20.23 -21.36 -19.55
C THR A 447 19.64 -21.53 -20.96
N GLU A 448 19.83 -22.68 -21.61
CA GLU A 448 19.42 -22.91 -23.02
C GLU A 448 18.07 -23.64 -23.20
N LEU A 449 17.27 -23.81 -22.14
CA LEU A 449 15.89 -24.35 -22.16
C LEU A 449 14.89 -23.30 -21.67
#